data_AF-A0A1D6JLB2-F1
#
_entry.id   AF-A0A1D6JLB2-F1
#
_cell.length_a   1.000
_cell.length_b   1.000
_cell.length_c   1.000
_cell.angle_alpha   90.00
_cell.angle_beta   90.00
_cell.angle_gamma   90.00
#
_symmetry.space_group_name_H-M   'P 1'
#
loop_
_entity.id
_entity.type
_entity.pdbx_description
1 polymer ?
#
loop_
_entity_poly.entity_id
_entity_poly.type
_entity_poly.pdbx_seq_one_letter_code
_entity_poly.pdbx_strand_id
1 'polypeptide(L)'
;MFIVVVCLSKMFSMGHFLVPCAMFVMVFTCCYMNNRATLSMNGIITNQIGKGADQSGGYYSQLMKEYDGVIISSDLAKMSALPLSREAGTNQPLCIIIAQGESSRLHIPSLSQEHASRAIVLADSPVTVEPAGVEVAVFRQIDLESILQLLAQRGLCSVLVDFREAGESFASLLNDFQEDKLVQKVVVEVLPFWLASDGLSNLAFGGSQSFPLKNLELRDVNGSVLLEGYV
;
A
#
# COMPACT_ATOMS: atom_id res chain seq x y z
N MET A 1 -22.80 12.94 11.03
CA MET A 1 -22.55 13.43 9.66
C MET A 1 -21.18 14.08 9.67
N PHE A 2 -20.14 13.31 9.34
CA PHE A 2 -18.77 13.82 9.28
C PHE A 2 -18.41 14.02 7.82
N ILE A 3 -18.23 15.28 7.44
CA ILE A 3 -17.76 15.69 6.13
C ILE A 3 -16.24 15.59 6.18
N VAL A 4 -15.63 14.81 5.29
CA VAL A 4 -14.18 14.88 5.07
C VAL A 4 -13.91 16.21 4.39
N VAL A 5 -13.47 17.19 5.17
CA VAL A 5 -13.06 18.51 4.67
C VAL A 5 -11.56 18.46 4.42
N VAL A 6 -11.16 18.34 3.15
CA VAL A 6 -9.77 18.62 2.75
C VAL A 6 -9.61 20.14 2.72
N CYS A 7 -9.15 20.73 3.83
CA CYS A 7 -8.88 22.16 3.91
C CYS A 7 -7.57 22.51 3.20
N LEU A 8 -7.66 23.09 2.00
CA LEU A 8 -6.53 23.61 1.23
C LEU A 8 -6.10 24.99 1.75
N SER A 9 -4.92 25.10 2.33
CA SER A 9 -4.30 26.38 2.69
C SER A 9 -2.99 26.55 1.91
N LYS A 10 -2.97 27.45 0.91
CA LYS A 10 -1.76 27.78 0.13
C LYS A 10 -0.97 28.89 0.84
N MET A 11 0.32 28.65 1.09
CA MET A 11 1.32 29.71 1.28
C MET A 11 2.55 29.41 0.41
N PHE A 12 2.93 30.38 -0.42
CA PHE A 12 4.12 30.37 -1.27
C PHE A 12 5.36 30.80 -0.48
N SER A 13 6.51 30.16 -0.70
CA SER A 13 7.82 30.82 -0.58
C SER A 13 8.88 30.08 -1.40
N MET A 14 9.65 30.84 -2.19
CA MET A 14 10.73 30.41 -3.07
C MET A 14 12.05 30.23 -2.31
N GLY A 15 12.88 29.26 -2.74
CA GLY A 15 14.29 29.19 -2.33
C GLY A 15 15.05 28.03 -2.96
N HIS A 16 15.85 28.31 -3.99
CA HIS A 16 16.81 27.40 -4.63
C HIS A 16 17.99 27.07 -3.72
N PHE A 17 18.49 25.82 -3.70
CA PHE A 17 19.92 25.50 -3.61
C PHE A 17 20.21 24.08 -4.11
N LEU A 18 21.24 23.94 -4.96
CA LEU A 18 21.80 22.68 -5.51
C LEU A 18 23.14 22.39 -4.82
N VAL A 19 23.37 21.15 -4.37
CA VAL A 19 24.66 20.66 -3.82
C VAL A 19 24.87 19.19 -4.27
N PRO A 20 26.11 18.75 -4.60
CA PRO A 20 26.38 17.69 -5.58
C PRO A 20 26.31 16.26 -5.02
N CYS A 21 25.98 15.33 -5.93
CA CYS A 21 25.87 13.89 -5.69
C CYS A 21 27.21 13.24 -5.34
N ALA A 22 27.44 13.01 -4.05
CA ALA A 22 28.33 11.94 -3.59
C ALA A 22 27.48 10.67 -3.42
N MET A 23 27.87 9.61 -4.11
CA MET A 23 27.23 8.30 -4.05
C MET A 23 27.54 7.66 -2.69
N PHE A 24 26.74 7.98 -1.68
CA PHE A 24 26.69 7.23 -0.43
C PHE A 24 25.79 6.02 -0.67
N VAL A 25 26.36 4.81 -0.62
CA VAL A 25 25.57 3.61 -0.31
C VAL A 25 25.15 3.74 1.15
N MET A 26 24.04 4.44 1.37
CA MET A 26 23.34 4.42 2.66
C MET A 26 22.68 3.05 2.75
N VAL A 27 23.25 2.15 3.54
CA VAL A 27 22.50 1.01 4.06
C VAL A 27 21.49 1.61 5.03
N PHE A 28 20.29 1.91 4.53
CA PHE A 28 19.17 2.19 5.42
C PHE A 28 18.85 0.89 6.14
N THR A 29 19.13 0.82 7.44
CA THR A 29 18.61 -0.23 8.33
C THR A 29 17.10 -0.09 8.55
N CYS A 30 16.43 0.83 7.85
CA CYS A 30 15.03 1.19 8.02
C CYS A 30 14.30 1.04 6.69
N CYS A 31 13.26 0.20 6.68
CA CYS A 31 12.34 0.09 5.56
C CYS A 31 11.31 1.22 5.64
N TYR A 32 11.15 1.99 4.56
CA TYR A 32 10.18 3.08 4.50
C TYR A 32 8.85 2.61 3.96
N MET A 33 7.78 3.08 4.61
CA MET A 33 6.42 2.69 4.27
C MET A 33 5.66 3.85 3.62
N ASN A 34 4.93 3.52 2.57
CA ASN A 34 4.09 4.44 1.83
C ASN A 34 2.71 3.81 1.69
N ASN A 35 1.67 4.62 1.66
CA ASN A 35 0.30 4.14 1.68
C ASN A 35 -0.40 4.45 0.37
N ARG A 36 -1.21 3.52 -0.11
CA ARG A 36 -2.10 3.69 -1.26
C ARG A 36 -3.52 3.29 -0.91
N ALA A 37 -4.49 4.14 -1.22
CA ALA A 37 -5.91 3.77 -1.21
C ALA A 37 -6.58 4.12 -2.54
N THR A 38 -7.62 3.37 -2.88
CA THR A 38 -8.56 3.73 -3.95
C THR A 38 -9.93 3.95 -3.36
N LEU A 39 -10.52 5.11 -3.66
CA LEU A 39 -11.78 5.58 -3.11
C LEU A 39 -12.79 5.78 -4.24
N SER A 40 -14.05 5.48 -3.96
CA SER A 40 -15.18 6.03 -4.70
C SER A 40 -15.34 7.54 -4.43
N MET A 41 -16.15 8.22 -5.24
CA MET A 41 -16.42 9.66 -5.11
C MET A 41 -16.99 10.04 -3.74
N ASN A 42 -17.72 9.14 -3.08
CA ASN A 42 -18.23 9.32 -1.72
C ASN A 42 -17.28 8.83 -0.61
N GLY A 43 -16.01 8.59 -0.94
CA GLY A 43 -14.94 8.33 0.02
C GLY A 43 -14.91 6.90 0.57
N ILE A 44 -15.59 5.94 -0.07
CA ILE A 44 -15.57 4.54 0.34
C ILE A 44 -14.42 3.82 -0.38
N ILE A 45 -13.60 3.09 0.39
CA ILE A 45 -12.52 2.24 -0.13
C ILE A 45 -13.08 1.17 -1.07
N THR A 46 -12.38 0.91 -2.18
CA THR A 46 -12.75 -0.10 -3.16
C THR A 46 -11.51 -0.84 -3.67
N ASN A 47 -11.67 -2.08 -4.12
CA ASN A 47 -10.65 -2.83 -4.85
C ASN A 47 -10.47 -2.45 -6.31
N GLN A 48 -11.36 -1.62 -6.85
CA GLN A 48 -11.24 -1.16 -8.21
C GLN A 48 -10.02 -0.26 -8.36
N ILE A 49 -9.51 -0.19 -9.59
CA ILE A 49 -8.44 0.69 -9.99
C ILE A 49 -8.87 1.42 -11.25
N GLY A 50 -8.38 2.64 -11.45
CA GLY A 50 -8.75 3.47 -12.58
C GLY A 50 -8.47 2.79 -13.92
N LYS A 51 -9.21 3.22 -14.94
CA LYS A 51 -9.08 2.67 -16.29
C LYS A 51 -7.65 2.84 -16.80
N GLY A 52 -7.02 1.73 -17.17
CA GLY A 52 -5.65 1.70 -17.69
C GLY A 52 -4.57 1.93 -16.63
N ALA A 53 -4.92 1.99 -15.34
CA ALA A 53 -3.95 2.20 -14.26
C ALA A 53 -2.94 1.06 -14.16
N ASP A 54 -3.38 -0.18 -14.34
CA ASP A 54 -2.55 -1.41 -14.33
C ASP A 54 -1.88 -1.74 -15.66
N GLN A 55 -2.08 -0.93 -16.70
CA GLN A 55 -1.45 -1.14 -18.00
C GLN A 55 -0.05 -0.53 -18.00
N SER A 56 0.81 -0.94 -18.95
CA SER A 56 2.11 -0.29 -19.13
C SER A 56 1.91 1.20 -19.41
N GLY A 57 2.67 2.05 -18.72
CA GLY A 57 2.51 3.50 -18.72
C GLY A 57 1.42 4.01 -17.77
N GLY A 58 0.59 3.12 -17.22
CA GLY A 58 -0.44 3.46 -16.23
C GLY A 58 0.17 3.77 -14.86
N TYR A 59 -0.47 4.64 -14.09
CA TYR A 59 0.10 5.12 -12.83
C TYR A 59 0.33 3.99 -11.83
N TYR A 60 -0.56 2.98 -11.76
CA TYR A 60 -0.42 1.88 -10.80
C TYR A 60 0.75 0.98 -11.21
N SER A 61 0.88 0.65 -12.50
CA SER A 61 2.03 -0.09 -13.03
C SER A 61 3.36 0.63 -12.77
N GLN A 62 3.38 1.96 -12.93
CA GLN A 62 4.53 2.80 -12.60
C GLN A 62 4.80 2.85 -11.10
N LEU A 63 3.77 2.85 -10.26
CA LEU A 63 3.93 2.80 -8.82
C LEU A 63 4.56 1.47 -8.39
N MET A 64 4.13 0.34 -8.97
CA MET A 64 4.67 -0.99 -8.62
C MET A 64 6.17 -1.15 -8.90
N LYS A 65 6.73 -0.42 -9.88
CA LYS A 65 8.18 -0.48 -10.15
C LYS A 65 9.02 0.38 -9.19
N GLU A 66 8.39 1.28 -8.42
CA GLU A 66 9.09 2.22 -7.54
C GLU A 66 9.42 1.60 -6.17
N TYR A 67 8.73 0.52 -5.78
CA TYR A 67 8.87 -0.10 -4.47
C TYR A 67 9.50 -1.49 -4.53
N ASP A 68 10.27 -1.83 -3.51
CA ASP A 68 10.87 -3.16 -3.36
C ASP A 68 9.83 -4.22 -2.97
N GLY A 69 8.76 -3.80 -2.29
CA GLY A 69 7.66 -4.68 -1.89
C GLY A 69 6.32 -3.97 -1.80
N VAL A 70 5.24 -4.77 -1.87
CA VAL A 70 3.87 -4.30 -1.71
C VAL A 70 3.17 -5.15 -0.66
N ILE A 71 2.66 -4.50 0.39
CA ILE A 71 1.90 -5.11 1.47
C ILE A 71 0.41 -5.06 1.11
N ILE A 72 -0.24 -6.22 1.09
CA ILE A 72 -1.67 -6.39 0.80
C ILE A 72 -2.36 -7.25 1.86
N SER A 73 -3.68 -7.12 1.95
CA SER A 73 -4.50 -8.04 2.75
C SER A 73 -4.59 -9.42 2.09
N SER A 74 -4.81 -10.45 2.91
CA SER A 74 -5.15 -11.79 2.44
C SER A 74 -6.42 -11.80 1.59
N ASP A 75 -7.41 -10.96 1.90
CA ASP A 75 -8.65 -10.83 1.13
C ASP A 75 -8.37 -10.33 -0.30
N LEU A 76 -7.51 -9.31 -0.44
CA LEU A 76 -7.10 -8.84 -1.76
C LEU A 76 -6.35 -9.94 -2.52
N ALA A 77 -5.48 -10.70 -1.85
CA ALA A 77 -4.72 -11.78 -2.46
C ALA A 77 -5.62 -12.94 -2.97
N LYS A 78 -6.73 -13.23 -2.28
CA LYS A 78 -7.72 -14.25 -2.69
C LYS A 78 -8.54 -13.82 -3.91
N MET A 79 -8.85 -12.54 -4.02
CA MET A 79 -9.83 -12.02 -4.98
C MET A 79 -9.22 -11.42 -6.24
N SER A 80 -7.95 -11.00 -6.19
CA SER A 80 -7.34 -10.18 -7.24
C SER A 80 -6.03 -10.75 -7.78
N ALA A 81 -5.63 -10.21 -8.93
CA ALA A 81 -4.29 -10.41 -9.45
C ALA A 81 -3.27 -9.76 -8.52
N LEU A 82 -2.11 -10.40 -8.36
CA LEU A 82 -1.02 -9.86 -7.56
C LEU A 82 -0.60 -8.46 -8.05
N PRO A 83 -0.14 -7.58 -7.14
CA PRO A 83 0.35 -6.25 -7.47
C PRO A 83 1.67 -6.36 -8.24
N LEU A 84 1.57 -6.33 -9.57
CA LEU A 84 2.72 -6.47 -10.48
C LEU A 84 2.88 -5.21 -11.33
N SER A 85 4.13 -4.84 -11.62
CA SER A 85 4.41 -3.82 -12.64
C SER A 85 4.28 -4.43 -14.03
N ARG A 86 3.65 -3.69 -14.96
CA ARG A 86 3.60 -4.05 -16.39
C ARG A 86 4.60 -3.25 -17.22
N GLU A 87 5.51 -2.53 -16.58
CA GLU A 87 6.58 -1.80 -17.26
C GLU A 87 7.67 -2.75 -17.77
N ALA A 88 8.23 -2.46 -18.94
CA ALA A 88 9.24 -3.30 -19.57
C ALA A 88 10.56 -3.34 -18.77
N GLY A 89 11.13 -4.53 -18.60
CA GLY A 89 12.43 -4.73 -17.95
C GLY A 89 12.45 -4.40 -16.45
N THR A 90 11.29 -4.41 -15.79
CA THR A 90 11.21 -4.01 -14.39
C THR A 90 11.47 -5.13 -13.40
N ASN A 91 12.13 -4.76 -12.32
CA ASN A 91 12.16 -5.56 -11.11
C ASN A 91 10.78 -5.51 -10.47
N GLN A 92 10.24 -6.68 -10.19
CA GLN A 92 8.90 -6.82 -9.65
C GLN A 92 8.97 -6.68 -8.13
N PRO A 93 8.02 -5.98 -7.50
CA PRO A 93 7.98 -5.89 -6.05
C PRO A 93 7.72 -7.26 -5.44
N LEU A 94 8.29 -7.51 -4.27
CA LEU A 94 7.92 -8.66 -3.44
C LEU A 94 6.48 -8.45 -2.93
N CYS A 95 5.59 -9.41 -3.17
CA CYS A 95 4.24 -9.37 -2.63
C CYS A 95 4.24 -9.85 -1.18
N ILE A 96 3.84 -9.00 -0.25
CA ILE A 96 3.78 -9.29 1.18
C ILE A 96 2.31 -9.36 1.58
N ILE A 97 1.85 -10.52 2.02
CA ILE A 97 0.44 -10.77 2.30
C ILE A 97 0.26 -10.90 3.80
N ILE A 98 -0.58 -10.04 4.38
CA ILE A 98 -0.93 -10.12 5.80
C ILE A 98 -2.13 -11.04 5.96
N ALA A 99 -1.92 -12.17 6.61
CA ALA A 99 -2.89 -13.24 6.84
C ALA A 99 -3.24 -13.34 8.34
N GLN A 100 -3.59 -12.21 8.95
CA GLN A 100 -3.95 -12.13 10.37
C GLN A 100 -5.39 -12.62 10.59
N GLY A 101 -5.57 -13.55 11.52
CA GLY A 101 -6.88 -14.15 11.78
C GLY A 101 -7.40 -15.06 10.66
N GLU A 102 -6.53 -15.43 9.71
CA GLU A 102 -6.88 -16.36 8.64
C GLU A 102 -7.10 -17.78 9.15
N SER A 103 -7.92 -18.53 8.40
CA SER A 103 -8.06 -19.96 8.65
C SER A 103 -6.74 -20.70 8.40
N SER A 104 -6.65 -21.97 8.81
CA SER A 104 -5.44 -22.78 8.65
C SER A 104 -4.97 -22.96 7.20
N ARG A 105 -5.74 -22.50 6.20
CA ARG A 105 -5.39 -22.53 4.78
C ARG A 105 -5.67 -21.20 4.10
N LEU A 106 -4.69 -20.73 3.33
CA LEU A 106 -4.78 -19.55 2.46
C LEU A 106 -4.51 -19.98 1.02
N HIS A 107 -5.49 -19.80 0.14
CA HIS A 107 -5.34 -20.05 -1.29
C HIS A 107 -5.19 -18.72 -2.03
N ILE A 108 -4.14 -18.59 -2.85
CA ILE A 108 -3.81 -17.39 -3.64
C ILE A 108 -3.95 -17.75 -5.12
N PRO A 109 -5.13 -17.59 -5.74
CA PRO A 109 -5.41 -18.10 -7.08
C PRO A 109 -4.52 -17.49 -8.16
N SER A 110 -4.09 -16.24 -7.96
CA SER A 110 -3.31 -15.47 -8.92
C SER A 110 -1.82 -15.81 -8.90
N LEU A 111 -1.37 -16.63 -7.95
CA LEU A 111 0.02 -17.04 -7.81
C LEU A 111 0.21 -18.45 -8.37
N SER A 112 1.16 -18.62 -9.29
CA SER A 112 1.61 -19.93 -9.77
C SER A 112 2.78 -20.44 -8.92
N GLN A 113 2.97 -21.76 -8.89
CA GLN A 113 4.05 -22.39 -8.12
C GLN A 113 5.45 -21.93 -8.55
N GLU A 114 5.66 -21.68 -9.85
CA GLU A 114 6.88 -21.11 -10.43
C GLU A 114 7.18 -19.68 -9.96
N HIS A 115 6.19 -18.99 -9.41
CA HIS A 115 6.28 -17.61 -8.95
C HIS A 115 6.18 -17.50 -7.43
N ALA A 116 6.12 -18.61 -6.71
CA ALA A 116 5.91 -18.63 -5.26
C ALA A 116 6.95 -17.82 -4.46
N SER A 117 8.19 -17.75 -4.96
CA SER A 117 9.26 -16.93 -4.35
C SER A 117 9.04 -15.42 -4.43
N ARG A 118 8.05 -14.96 -5.22
CA ARG A 118 7.67 -13.55 -5.34
C ARG A 118 6.67 -13.13 -4.28
N ALA A 119 6.26 -14.04 -3.39
CA ALA A 119 5.33 -13.75 -2.32
C ALA A 119 5.85 -14.25 -0.98
N ILE A 120 5.50 -13.53 0.08
CA ILE A 120 5.64 -13.94 1.46
C ILE A 120 4.31 -13.72 2.19
N VAL A 121 3.92 -14.68 3.02
CA VAL A 121 2.75 -14.57 3.88
C VAL A 121 3.21 -14.32 5.31
N LEU A 122 2.71 -13.25 5.93
CA LEU A 122 2.92 -12.92 7.33
C LEU A 122 1.64 -13.26 8.09
N ALA A 123 1.73 -14.18 9.05
CA ALA A 123 0.58 -14.70 9.78
C ALA A 123 0.81 -14.68 11.30
N ASP A 124 -0.26 -14.61 12.08
CA ASP A 124 -0.25 -14.67 13.54
C ASP A 124 -0.30 -16.11 14.08
N SER A 125 -0.61 -17.05 13.18
CA SER A 125 -0.64 -18.48 13.44
C SER A 125 -0.13 -19.27 12.22
N PRO A 126 0.25 -20.55 12.38
CA PRO A 126 0.67 -21.36 11.25
C PRO A 126 -0.46 -21.53 10.21
N VAL A 127 -0.21 -21.06 8.99
CA VAL A 127 -1.14 -21.16 7.85
C VAL A 127 -0.48 -21.96 6.73
N THR A 128 -1.24 -22.87 6.13
CA THR A 128 -0.83 -23.58 4.92
C THR A 128 -1.20 -22.75 3.70
N VAL A 129 -0.24 -22.45 2.84
CA VAL A 129 -0.46 -21.61 1.66
C VAL A 129 -0.48 -22.44 0.38
N GLU A 130 -1.45 -22.17 -0.48
CA GLU A 130 -1.53 -22.70 -1.84
C GLU A 130 -1.37 -21.56 -2.86
N PRO A 131 -0.47 -21.68 -3.86
CA PRO A 131 0.36 -22.84 -4.18
C PRO A 131 1.50 -23.10 -3.17
N ALA A 132 1.99 -24.33 -3.12
CA ALA A 132 3.12 -24.69 -2.27
C ALA A 132 4.40 -23.94 -2.68
N GLY A 133 5.28 -23.69 -1.70
CA GLY A 133 6.56 -22.99 -1.91
C GLY A 133 6.52 -21.50 -1.62
N VAL A 134 5.35 -20.95 -1.29
CA VAL A 134 5.23 -19.60 -0.74
C VAL A 134 5.82 -19.59 0.67
N GLU A 135 6.67 -18.61 0.94
CA GLU A 135 7.25 -18.46 2.26
C GLU A 135 6.18 -17.99 3.27
N VAL A 136 6.19 -18.58 4.46
CA VAL A 136 5.30 -18.19 5.56
C VAL A 136 6.14 -17.80 6.77
N ALA A 137 5.99 -16.56 7.22
CA ALA A 137 6.58 -16.07 8.46
C ALA A 137 5.49 -15.90 9.52
N VAL A 138 5.63 -16.60 10.64
CA VAL A 138 4.67 -16.55 11.75
C VAL A 138 5.19 -15.60 12.83
N PHE A 139 4.41 -14.58 13.14
CA PHE A 139 4.69 -13.61 14.21
C PHE A 139 3.92 -13.98 15.47
N ARG A 140 4.51 -13.71 16.63
CA ARG A 140 3.79 -13.81 17.92
C ARG A 140 2.78 -12.69 18.08
N GLN A 141 3.11 -11.51 17.55
CA GLN A 141 2.28 -10.33 17.48
C GLN A 141 2.57 -9.68 16.13
N ILE A 142 1.54 -9.52 15.30
CA ILE A 142 1.65 -8.78 14.05
C ILE A 142 1.44 -7.32 14.38
N ASP A 143 2.51 -6.55 14.30
CA ASP A 143 2.51 -5.09 14.36
C ASP A 143 3.40 -4.54 13.24
N LEU A 144 3.23 -3.26 12.94
CA LEU A 144 3.85 -2.63 11.77
C LEU A 144 5.37 -2.50 11.90
N GLU A 145 5.87 -2.25 13.10
CA GLU A 145 7.30 -2.15 13.37
C GLU A 145 7.99 -3.50 13.13
N SER A 146 7.42 -4.58 13.68
CA SER A 146 7.89 -5.95 13.50
C SER A 146 7.90 -6.37 12.02
N ILE A 147 6.87 -5.98 11.25
CA ILE A 147 6.82 -6.21 9.81
C ILE A 147 7.95 -5.47 9.11
N LEU A 148 8.06 -4.15 9.31
CA LEU A 148 9.07 -3.33 8.63
C LEU A 148 10.50 -3.77 8.99
N GLN A 149 10.73 -4.21 10.22
CA GLN A 149 12.01 -4.75 10.64
C GLN A 149 12.35 -6.05 9.90
N LEU A 150 11.41 -6.98 9.74
CA LEU A 150 11.61 -8.20 8.95
C LEU A 150 11.95 -7.85 7.49
N LEU A 151 11.24 -6.89 6.90
CA LEU A 151 11.43 -6.49 5.51
C LEU A 151 12.79 -5.80 5.32
N ALA A 152 13.21 -4.95 6.26
CA ALA A 152 14.54 -4.34 6.26
C ALA A 152 15.66 -5.40 6.38
N GLN A 153 15.49 -6.42 7.22
CA GLN A 153 16.44 -7.53 7.33
C GLN A 153 16.57 -8.34 6.03
N ARG A 154 15.53 -8.33 5.19
CA ARG A 154 15.53 -8.92 3.84
C ARG A 154 16.07 -7.99 2.76
N GLY A 155 16.49 -6.78 3.13
CA GLY A 155 17.06 -5.78 2.23
C GLY A 155 16.02 -4.95 1.47
N LEU A 156 14.74 -5.01 1.84
CA LEU A 156 13.74 -4.10 1.29
C LEU A 156 13.91 -2.72 1.92
N CYS A 157 14.05 -1.70 1.08
CA CYS A 157 14.21 -0.31 1.52
C CYS A 157 12.88 0.45 1.45
N SER A 158 11.98 0.02 0.59
CA SER A 158 10.75 0.73 0.25
C SER A 158 9.58 -0.23 0.08
N VAL A 159 8.50 0.03 0.82
CA VAL A 159 7.28 -0.77 0.74
C VAL A 159 6.06 0.11 0.55
N LEU A 160 5.12 -0.38 -0.23
CA LEU A 160 3.82 0.24 -0.43
C LEU A 160 2.73 -0.61 0.23
N VAL A 161 1.93 -0.03 1.10
CA VAL A 161 0.74 -0.64 1.66
C VAL A 161 -0.46 -0.31 0.78
N ASP A 162 -1.09 -1.33 0.20
CA ASP A 162 -2.25 -1.19 -0.66
C ASP A 162 -3.53 -1.51 0.14
N PHE A 163 -4.33 -0.48 0.43
CA PHE A 163 -5.54 -0.57 1.25
C PHE A 163 -6.77 -1.12 0.50
N ARG A 164 -6.61 -1.59 -0.74
CA ARG A 164 -7.68 -2.27 -1.47
C ARG A 164 -8.10 -3.55 -0.74
N GLU A 165 -9.40 -3.76 -0.56
CA GLU A 165 -9.94 -4.82 0.33
C GLU A 165 -9.20 -4.88 1.68
N ALA A 166 -8.89 -3.73 2.27
CA ALA A 166 -8.47 -3.68 3.67
C ALA A 166 -9.65 -4.12 4.54
N GLY A 167 -9.71 -5.41 4.89
CA GLY A 167 -10.59 -5.91 5.94
C GLY A 167 -10.28 -5.26 7.29
N GLU A 168 -11.15 -5.45 8.28
CA GLU A 168 -11.02 -4.79 9.58
C GLU A 168 -9.69 -5.11 10.28
N SER A 169 -9.20 -6.34 10.18
CA SER A 169 -7.91 -6.77 10.75
C SER A 169 -6.75 -5.99 10.12
N PHE A 170 -6.68 -5.96 8.78
CA PHE A 170 -5.65 -5.24 8.04
C PHE A 170 -5.70 -3.73 8.28
N ALA A 171 -6.89 -3.15 8.33
CA ALA A 171 -7.07 -1.74 8.65
C ALA A 171 -6.61 -1.44 10.09
N SER A 172 -6.90 -2.32 11.05
CA SER A 172 -6.52 -2.12 12.45
C SER A 172 -5.02 -2.15 12.70
N LEU A 173 -4.28 -2.95 11.93
CA LEU A 173 -2.81 -2.96 11.92
C LEU A 173 -2.22 -1.57 11.58
N LEU A 174 -3.01 -0.77 10.88
CA LEU A 174 -2.62 0.52 10.30
C LEU A 174 -3.45 1.66 10.92
N ASN A 175 -3.96 1.51 12.14
CA ASN A 175 -4.64 2.60 12.83
C ASN A 175 -3.66 3.59 13.50
N ASP A 176 -2.46 3.10 13.86
CA ASP A 176 -1.51 3.86 14.68
C ASP A 176 -0.30 4.37 13.88
N PHE A 177 -0.28 4.19 12.55
CA PHE A 177 0.88 4.58 11.72
C PHE A 177 1.23 6.08 11.81
N GLN A 178 0.24 6.92 12.15
CA GLN A 178 0.43 8.35 12.33
C GLN A 178 1.24 8.65 13.59
N GLU A 179 0.98 7.91 14.68
CA GLU A 179 1.71 8.05 15.95
C GLU A 179 3.13 7.51 15.80
N ASP A 180 3.28 6.41 15.06
CA ASP A 180 4.56 5.73 14.85
C ASP A 180 5.48 6.45 13.85
N LYS A 181 4.97 7.46 13.12
CA LYS A 181 5.70 8.21 12.06
C LYS A 181 6.32 7.31 10.99
N LEU A 182 5.69 6.16 10.71
CA LEU A 182 6.20 5.15 9.80
C LEU A 182 5.86 5.45 8.32
N VAL A 183 4.80 6.24 8.08
CA VAL A 183 4.37 6.63 6.72
C VAL A 183 5.09 7.88 6.25
N GLN A 184 5.67 7.82 5.06
CA GLN A 184 6.32 8.97 4.42
C GLN A 184 5.49 9.62 3.32
N LYS A 185 4.81 8.80 2.52
CA LYS A 185 4.00 9.25 1.38
C LYS A 185 2.64 8.57 1.38
N VAL A 186 1.64 9.32 0.95
CA VAL A 186 0.28 8.87 0.75
C VAL A 186 -0.10 9.08 -0.71
N VAL A 187 -0.70 8.05 -1.32
CA VAL A 187 -1.24 8.05 -2.67
C VAL A 187 -2.72 7.69 -2.60
N VAL A 188 -3.59 8.53 -3.14
CA VAL A 188 -5.04 8.29 -3.15
C VAL A 188 -5.56 8.39 -4.58
N GLU A 189 -6.16 7.34 -5.08
CA GLU A 189 -6.95 7.40 -6.32
C GLU A 189 -8.43 7.56 -5.98
N VAL A 190 -9.09 8.57 -6.54
CA VAL A 190 -10.53 8.78 -6.43
C VAL A 190 -11.19 8.48 -7.77
N LEU A 191 -12.07 7.48 -7.77
CA LEU A 191 -12.79 6.99 -8.95
C LEU A 191 -14.11 7.76 -9.16
N PRO A 192 -14.53 7.98 -10.42
CA PRO A 192 -15.68 8.82 -10.75
C PRO A 192 -17.03 8.07 -10.61
N PHE A 193 -17.21 7.28 -9.55
CA PHE A 193 -18.46 6.58 -9.26
C PHE A 193 -18.80 6.62 -7.78
N TRP A 194 -20.08 6.37 -7.48
CA TRP A 194 -20.60 6.28 -6.14
C TRP A 194 -20.77 4.82 -5.74
N LEU A 195 -20.33 4.45 -4.55
CA LEU A 195 -20.57 3.13 -3.99
C LEU A 195 -21.73 3.21 -2.98
N ALA A 196 -22.68 2.28 -3.06
CA ALA A 196 -23.67 2.10 -2.01
C ALA A 196 -22.98 1.55 -0.76
N SER A 197 -23.31 2.10 0.41
CA SER A 197 -22.81 1.64 1.70
C SER A 197 -23.93 1.67 2.73
N ASP A 198 -24.07 0.56 3.47
CA ASP A 198 -25.07 0.38 4.51
C ASP A 198 -24.56 0.80 5.91
N GLY A 199 -23.40 1.47 6.01
CA GLY A 199 -22.75 1.76 7.31
C GLY A 199 -21.78 2.94 7.33
N LEU A 200 -21.12 3.13 8.49
CA LEU A 200 -20.04 4.12 8.67
C LEU A 200 -18.93 3.80 7.67
N SER A 201 -18.76 4.70 6.71
CA SER A 201 -17.72 4.66 5.69
C SER A 201 -16.36 4.36 6.33
N ASN A 202 -15.74 3.24 5.94
CA ASN A 202 -14.34 2.93 6.23
C ASN A 202 -13.48 4.02 5.58
N LEU A 203 -13.19 5.07 6.37
CA LEU A 203 -12.28 6.12 5.96
C LEU A 203 -10.93 5.47 5.67
N ALA A 204 -10.38 5.74 4.48
CA ALA A 204 -9.01 5.36 4.19
C ALA A 204 -8.07 5.98 5.23
N PHE A 205 -7.11 5.18 5.68
CA PHE A 205 -6.03 5.57 6.58
C PHE A 205 -6.39 5.72 8.07
N GLY A 206 -7.22 4.79 8.57
CA GLY A 206 -7.30 4.40 9.99
C GLY A 206 -6.67 5.38 10.97
N GLY A 207 -7.51 6.25 11.54
CA GLY A 207 -7.03 7.27 12.48
C GLY A 207 -8.17 8.14 12.97
N SER A 208 -8.17 8.46 14.26
CA SER A 208 -9.11 9.42 14.86
C SER A 208 -8.75 10.88 14.56
N GLN A 209 -7.61 11.11 13.90
CA GLN A 209 -7.02 12.42 13.65
C GLN A 209 -6.64 12.61 12.18
N SER A 210 -6.82 13.83 11.70
CA SER A 210 -6.30 14.30 10.42
C SER A 210 -4.84 14.75 10.58
N PHE A 211 -3.99 14.38 9.63
CA PHE A 211 -2.61 14.87 9.56
C PHE A 211 -2.40 15.76 8.33
N PRO A 212 -1.53 16.78 8.41
CA PRO A 212 -1.22 17.63 7.27
C PRO A 212 -0.34 16.88 6.27
N LEU A 213 -0.63 17.04 4.98
CA LEU A 213 0.25 16.60 3.89
C LEU A 213 1.07 17.78 3.35
N LYS A 214 2.36 17.54 3.13
CA LYS A 214 3.29 18.42 2.42
C LYS A 214 3.37 18.03 0.95
N ASN A 215 3.72 19.00 0.10
CA ASN A 215 3.95 18.81 -1.33
C ASN A 215 2.81 18.06 -2.04
N LEU A 216 1.56 18.42 -1.70
CA LEU A 216 0.38 17.78 -2.27
C LEU A 216 0.30 18.05 -3.78
N GLU A 217 0.32 16.98 -4.56
CA GLU A 217 0.08 16.98 -5.99
C GLU A 217 -1.28 16.36 -6.32
N LEU A 218 -1.94 16.93 -7.32
CA LEU A 218 -3.21 16.48 -7.86
C LEU A 218 -3.05 16.23 -9.36
N ARG A 219 -3.47 15.07 -9.86
CA ARG A 219 -3.39 14.72 -11.27
C ARG A 219 -4.69 14.06 -11.74
N ASP A 220 -5.23 14.51 -12.86
CA ASP A 220 -6.31 13.81 -13.56
C ASP A 220 -5.74 12.67 -14.40
N VAL A 221 -6.21 11.45 -14.17
CA VAL A 221 -5.74 10.23 -14.84
C VAL A 221 -6.93 9.42 -15.34
N ASN A 222 -7.18 9.46 -16.66
CA ASN A 222 -8.22 8.68 -17.33
C ASN A 222 -9.61 8.77 -16.67
N GLY A 223 -9.98 9.96 -16.18
CA GLY A 223 -11.26 10.21 -15.51
C GLY A 223 -11.27 9.93 -14.00
N SER A 224 -10.15 9.49 -13.44
CA SER A 224 -9.94 9.39 -11.99
C SER A 224 -9.04 10.54 -11.52
N VAL A 225 -9.10 10.88 -10.24
CA VAL A 225 -8.24 11.90 -9.64
C VAL A 225 -7.21 11.22 -8.75
N LEU A 226 -5.93 11.48 -8.98
CA LEU A 226 -4.83 10.99 -8.17
C LEU A 226 -4.32 12.11 -7.26
N LEU A 227 -4.29 11.86 -5.96
CA LEU A 227 -3.68 12.72 -4.95
C LEU A 227 -2.40 12.05 -4.44
N GLU A 228 -1.33 12.82 -4.33
CA GLU A 228 -0.06 12.36 -3.78
C GLU A 228 0.49 13.41 -2.81
N GLY A 229 0.93 13.00 -1.63
CA GLY A 229 1.51 13.93 -0.66
C GLY A 229 2.41 13.23 0.35
N TYR A 230 3.26 14.01 1.01
CA TYR A 230 4.21 13.53 2.02
C TYR A 230 3.76 13.93 3.42
N VAL A 231 4.10 13.13 4.44
CA VAL A 231 3.78 13.45 5.84
C VAL A 231 4.78 14.44 6.44
#